data_AF-A0A182T9T1-F1
#
_entry.id   AF-A0A182T9T1-F1
#
_cell.length_a   1.000
_cell.length_b   1.000
_cell.length_c   1.000
_cell.angle_alpha   90.00
_cell.angle_beta   90.00
_cell.angle_gamma   90.00
#
_symmetry.space_group_name_H-M   'P 1'
#
loop_
_entity.id
_entity.type
_entity.pdbx_description
1 polymer ?
#
loop_
_entity_poly.entity_id
_entity_poly.type
_entity_poly.pdbx_seq_one_letter_code
_entity_poly.pdbx_strand_id
1 'polypeptide(L)'
;MNDMCKTKDIEEEIRAATKTCTNMLNYYATLTTFETAVAFQSRFCIRFKNRLRNMYGFQIMRRLNQILVRIKSMDLVRVIVDLQSFFPESNYLERQVNLPVRSNLEYLLVRMQGLSKLLLRVVYLTKEAARYHLKQIAIGFLYHMFSMFLGLMGELWLFARAVCRRTVQFYNELYPALAILPKAHKKWLPDGYDLPVNLADWLGEEYEREVLHICESNDALELGVNSNIFTLL
;
A
#
# COMPACT_ATOMS: atom_id res chain seq x y z
N MET A 1 31.76 -10.63 2.25
CA MET A 1 32.19 -10.71 3.67
C MET A 1 31.64 -9.45 4.32
N ASN A 2 30.89 -9.53 5.42
CA ASN A 2 30.24 -8.35 6.01
C ASN A 2 31.32 -7.46 6.65
N ASP A 3 31.45 -6.23 6.16
CA ASP A 3 32.39 -5.24 6.72
C ASP A 3 31.92 -4.77 8.09
N MET A 4 32.85 -4.72 9.06
CA MET A 4 32.58 -4.36 10.44
C MET A 4 32.58 -2.84 10.64
N CYS A 5 31.45 -2.27 11.08
CA CYS A 5 31.31 -0.84 11.35
C CYS A 5 31.51 -0.50 12.85
N LYS A 6 32.08 0.67 13.16
CA LYS A 6 32.25 1.13 14.56
C LYS A 6 30.91 1.67 15.09
N THR A 7 30.39 1.06 16.15
CA THR A 7 29.00 1.19 16.62
C THR A 7 28.61 2.56 17.20
N LYS A 8 29.55 3.36 17.72
CA LYS A 8 29.23 4.52 18.58
C LYS A 8 28.47 5.65 17.89
N ASP A 9 28.65 5.83 16.58
CA ASP A 9 28.01 6.92 15.84
C ASP A 9 26.71 6.48 15.13
N ILE A 10 26.46 5.16 15.05
CA ILE A 10 25.42 4.55 14.20
C ILE A 10 24.32 3.85 15.02
N GLU A 11 24.50 3.75 16.33
CA GLU A 11 23.61 3.05 17.27
C GLU A 11 22.16 3.58 17.23
N GLU A 12 21.98 4.90 17.23
CA GLU A 12 20.65 5.53 17.19
C GLU A 12 19.92 5.23 15.87
N GLU A 13 20.65 5.21 14.75
CA GLU A 13 20.09 4.96 13.42
C GLU A 13 19.68 3.49 13.25
N ILE A 14 20.47 2.56 13.81
CA ILE A 14 20.12 1.13 13.87
C ILE A 14 18.87 0.94 14.73
N ARG A 15 18.82 1.53 15.92
CA ARG A 15 17.64 1.45 16.81
C ARG A 15 16.40 2.02 16.13
N ALA A 16 16.52 3.14 15.43
CA ALA A 16 15.43 3.73 14.66
C ALA A 16 14.94 2.78 13.57
N ALA A 17 15.84 2.21 12.76
CA ALA A 17 15.48 1.27 11.70
C ALA A 17 14.79 0.00 12.24
N THR A 18 15.31 -0.59 13.31
CA THR A 18 14.71 -1.76 13.97
C THR A 18 13.33 -1.42 14.52
N LYS A 19 13.18 -0.25 15.16
CA LYS A 19 11.89 0.24 15.67
C LYS A 19 10.88 0.42 14.54
N THR A 20 11.29 0.98 13.40
CA THR A 20 10.42 1.14 12.24
C THR A 20 9.99 -0.22 11.69
N CYS A 21 10.90 -1.21 11.59
CA CYS A 21 10.53 -2.57 11.18
C CYS A 21 9.50 -3.21 12.13
N THR A 22 9.69 -3.07 13.45
CA THR A 22 8.71 -3.55 14.45
C THR A 22 7.36 -2.86 14.30
N ASN A 23 7.35 -1.54 14.13
CA ASN A 23 6.12 -0.77 13.91
C ASN A 23 5.40 -1.20 12.64
N MET A 24 6.13 -1.47 11.56
CA MET A 24 5.58 -2.00 10.31
C MET A 24 4.90 -3.34 10.54
N LEU A 25 5.57 -4.30 11.19
CA LEU A 25 4.99 -5.62 11.47
C LEU A 25 3.72 -5.53 12.31
N ASN A 26 3.76 -4.72 13.38
CA ASN A 26 2.58 -4.46 14.21
C ASN A 26 1.44 -3.86 13.40
N TYR A 27 1.73 -2.87 12.54
CA TYR A 27 0.74 -2.26 11.67
C TYR A 27 0.13 -3.27 10.69
N TYR A 28 0.94 -4.02 9.95
CA TYR A 28 0.45 -5.00 8.97
C TYR A 28 -0.35 -6.13 9.63
N ALA A 29 -0.02 -6.51 10.87
CA ALA A 29 -0.82 -7.45 11.65
C ALA A 29 -2.24 -6.93 11.98
N THR A 30 -2.44 -5.61 12.03
CA THR A 30 -3.79 -5.03 12.25
C THR A 30 -4.70 -5.06 11.02
N LEU A 31 -4.20 -5.42 9.84
CA LEU A 31 -4.95 -5.34 8.58
C LEU A 31 -5.93 -6.49 8.33
N THR A 32 -6.32 -7.25 9.35
CA THR A 32 -7.23 -8.41 9.24
C THR A 32 -8.59 -8.05 8.63
N THR A 33 -9.10 -6.85 8.91
CA THR A 33 -10.33 -6.32 8.32
C THR A 33 -10.18 -6.03 6.83
N PHE A 34 -9.04 -5.46 6.42
CA PHE A 34 -8.71 -5.27 5.01
C PHE A 34 -8.58 -6.61 4.28
N GLU A 35 -7.92 -7.60 4.87
CA GLU A 35 -7.82 -8.95 4.30
C GLU A 35 -9.19 -9.61 4.12
N THR A 36 -10.11 -9.37 5.06
CA THR A 36 -11.49 -9.84 4.98
C THR A 36 -12.23 -9.20 3.81
N ALA A 37 -12.12 -7.88 3.61
CA ALA A 37 -12.69 -7.19 2.45
C ALA A 37 -12.09 -7.71 1.12
N VAL A 38 -10.78 -7.94 1.07
CA VAL A 38 -10.10 -8.55 -0.09
C VAL A 38 -10.64 -9.96 -0.39
N ALA A 39 -10.88 -10.77 0.65
CA ALA A 39 -11.46 -12.09 0.50
C ALA A 39 -12.90 -12.03 -0.04
N PHE A 40 -13.71 -11.07 0.41
CA PHE A 40 -15.04 -10.83 -0.15
C PHE A 40 -14.96 -10.45 -1.64
N GLN A 41 -14.01 -9.59 -2.03
CA GLN A 41 -13.82 -9.22 -3.44
C GLN A 41 -13.52 -10.44 -4.32
N SER A 42 -12.64 -11.34 -3.85
CA SER A 42 -12.35 -12.60 -4.54
C SER A 42 -13.59 -13.48 -4.66
N ARG A 43 -14.35 -13.65 -3.58
CA ARG A 43 -15.58 -14.47 -3.55
C ARG A 43 -16.65 -13.90 -4.45
N PHE A 44 -16.83 -12.58 -4.50
CA PHE A 44 -17.78 -11.92 -5.39
C PHE A 44 -17.40 -12.12 -6.86
N CYS A 45 -16.11 -11.97 -7.19
CA CYS A 45 -15.61 -12.23 -8.54
C CYS A 45 -15.85 -13.67 -9.00
N ILE A 46 -15.79 -14.64 -8.09
CA ILE A 46 -16.10 -16.04 -8.39
C ILE A 46 -17.61 -16.25 -8.52
N ARG A 47 -18.38 -15.81 -7.52
CA ARG A 47 -19.82 -16.06 -7.44
C ARG A 47 -20.61 -15.44 -8.58
N PHE A 48 -20.23 -14.24 -9.02
CA PHE A 48 -20.96 -13.49 -10.05
C PHE A 48 -20.32 -13.57 -11.44
N LYS A 49 -19.26 -14.39 -11.60
CA LYS A 49 -18.47 -14.53 -12.84
C LYS A 49 -19.32 -14.70 -14.08
N ASN A 50 -20.32 -15.60 -14.01
CA ASN A 50 -21.13 -15.98 -15.16
C ASN A 50 -22.27 -14.98 -15.38
N ARG A 51 -22.90 -14.50 -14.32
CA ARG A 51 -24.07 -13.62 -14.38
C ARG A 51 -23.73 -12.21 -14.87
N LEU A 52 -22.57 -11.68 -14.49
CA LEU A 52 -22.20 -10.28 -14.75
C LEU A 52 -20.98 -10.15 -15.69
N ARG A 53 -20.59 -11.23 -16.38
CA ARG A 53 -19.35 -11.31 -17.17
C ARG A 53 -19.10 -10.09 -18.07
N ASN A 54 -20.15 -9.62 -18.72
CA ASN A 54 -20.09 -8.55 -19.72
C ASN A 54 -20.42 -7.17 -19.16
N MET A 55 -20.77 -7.07 -17.87
CA MET A 55 -21.05 -5.79 -17.23
C MET A 55 -19.74 -5.07 -16.90
N TYR A 56 -19.66 -3.79 -17.28
CA TYR A 56 -18.44 -2.99 -17.14
C TYR A 56 -17.93 -2.92 -15.69
N GLY A 57 -18.80 -2.62 -14.72
CA GLY A 57 -18.39 -2.60 -13.31
C GLY A 57 -17.84 -3.93 -12.81
N PHE A 58 -18.39 -5.05 -13.28
CA PHE A 58 -17.88 -6.37 -12.92
C PHE A 58 -16.52 -6.68 -13.56
N GLN A 59 -16.27 -6.19 -14.78
CA GLN A 59 -14.95 -6.28 -15.40
C GLN A 59 -13.91 -5.47 -14.62
N ILE A 60 -14.28 -4.28 -14.11
CA ILE A 60 -13.43 -3.49 -13.21
C ILE A 60 -13.14 -4.27 -11.92
N MET A 61 -14.17 -4.84 -11.27
CA MET A 61 -14.01 -5.67 -10.08
C MET A 61 -13.04 -6.84 -10.29
N ARG A 62 -13.06 -7.48 -11.47
CA ARG A 62 -12.10 -8.55 -11.80
C ARG A 62 -10.66 -8.03 -11.93
N ARG A 63 -10.46 -6.86 -12.53
CA ARG A 63 -9.14 -6.20 -12.60
C ARG A 63 -8.64 -5.81 -11.21
N LEU A 64 -9.52 -5.25 -10.39
CA LEU A 64 -9.25 -4.95 -8.99
C LEU A 64 -8.79 -6.22 -8.24
N ASN A 65 -9.51 -7.33 -8.41
CA ASN A 65 -9.15 -8.59 -7.76
C ASN A 65 -7.76 -9.10 -8.17
N GLN A 66 -7.39 -8.98 -9.45
CA GLN A 66 -6.04 -9.34 -9.91
C GLN A 66 -4.95 -8.52 -9.22
N ILE A 67 -5.20 -7.23 -8.98
CA ILE A 67 -4.26 -6.36 -8.27
C ILE A 67 -4.16 -6.74 -6.80
N LEU A 68 -5.29 -7.01 -6.13
CA LEU A 68 -5.28 -7.45 -4.73
C LEU A 68 -4.56 -8.78 -4.55
N VAL A 69 -4.71 -9.71 -5.50
CA VAL A 69 -3.94 -10.97 -5.52
C VAL A 69 -2.44 -10.68 -5.69
N ARG A 70 -2.06 -9.72 -6.55
CA ARG A 70 -0.65 -9.31 -6.69
C ARG A 70 -0.09 -8.72 -5.40
N ILE A 71 -0.85 -7.85 -4.73
CA ILE A 71 -0.48 -7.30 -3.41
C ILE A 71 -0.24 -8.44 -2.41
N LYS A 72 -1.18 -9.39 -2.32
CA LYS A 72 -1.02 -10.55 -1.43
C LYS A 72 0.23 -11.37 -1.77
N SER A 73 0.49 -11.60 -3.05
CA SER A 73 1.69 -12.35 -3.49
C SER A 73 3.00 -11.61 -3.25
N MET A 74 2.97 -10.31 -2.89
CA MET A 74 4.19 -9.60 -2.57
C MET A 74 4.83 -10.05 -1.25
N ASP A 75 4.03 -10.62 -0.35
CA ASP A 75 4.46 -11.14 0.96
C ASP A 75 5.39 -10.18 1.70
N LEU A 76 4.97 -8.91 1.80
CA LEU A 76 5.81 -7.84 2.36
C LEU A 76 6.16 -8.12 3.82
N VAL A 77 5.24 -8.73 4.58
CA VAL A 77 5.46 -9.11 5.99
C VAL A 77 6.66 -10.02 6.11
N ARG A 78 6.76 -11.07 5.29
CA ARG A 78 7.92 -11.96 5.28
C ARG A 78 9.21 -11.22 4.97
N VAL A 79 9.20 -10.32 3.98
CA VAL A 79 10.39 -9.51 3.63
C VAL A 79 10.84 -8.63 4.81
N ILE A 80 9.90 -8.07 5.57
CA ILE A 80 10.20 -7.25 6.75
C ILE A 80 10.76 -8.14 7.88
N VAL A 81 10.17 -9.30 8.13
CA VAL A 81 10.67 -10.27 9.14
C VAL A 81 12.08 -10.72 8.80
N ASP A 82 12.32 -11.09 7.52
CA ASP A 82 13.63 -11.50 7.05
C ASP A 82 14.66 -10.37 7.27
N LEU A 83 14.32 -9.12 6.91
CA LEU A 83 15.19 -7.97 7.16
C LEU A 83 15.45 -7.74 8.65
N GLN A 84 14.40 -7.77 9.48
CA GLN A 84 14.49 -7.56 10.92
C GLN A 84 15.39 -8.61 11.59
N SER A 85 15.35 -9.87 11.12
CA SER A 85 16.16 -10.95 11.66
C SER A 85 17.68 -10.74 11.50
N PHE A 86 18.10 -9.86 10.58
CA PHE A 86 19.49 -9.48 10.40
C PHE A 86 19.94 -8.31 11.27
N PHE A 87 19.01 -7.56 11.88
CA PHE A 87 19.38 -6.50 12.80
C PHE A 87 19.73 -7.09 14.17
N PRO A 88 20.74 -6.53 14.86
CA PRO A 88 21.06 -6.94 16.23
C PRO A 88 19.88 -6.66 17.17
N GLU A 89 19.74 -7.47 18.22
CA GLU A 89 18.76 -7.21 19.26
C GLU A 89 19.01 -5.85 19.91
N SER A 90 17.95 -5.03 20.02
CA SER A 90 18.01 -3.63 20.44
C SER A 90 18.62 -3.39 21.83
N ASN A 91 18.69 -4.44 22.65
CA ASN A 91 19.14 -4.36 24.05
C ASN A 91 20.65 -4.59 24.21
N TYR A 92 21.33 -5.13 23.20
CA TYR A 92 22.76 -5.46 23.25
C TYR A 92 23.43 -5.17 21.91
N LEU A 93 23.94 -3.94 21.77
CA LEU A 93 24.82 -3.59 20.66
C LEU A 93 26.27 -3.85 21.08
N GLU A 94 26.85 -4.93 20.55
CA GLU A 94 28.26 -5.23 20.75
C GLU A 94 29.15 -4.12 20.15
N ARG A 95 30.44 -4.09 20.55
CA ARG A 95 31.43 -3.17 19.96
C ARG A 95 31.62 -3.36 18.45
N GLN A 96 31.15 -4.49 17.91
CA GLN A 96 31.16 -4.86 16.51
C GLN A 96 29.82 -5.50 16.18
N VAL A 97 29.08 -4.96 15.21
CA VAL A 97 27.74 -5.42 14.85
C VAL A 97 27.74 -5.88 13.41
N ASN A 98 27.19 -7.07 13.15
CA ASN A 98 26.89 -7.53 11.80
C ASN A 98 25.59 -6.87 11.33
N LEU A 99 25.69 -5.96 10.36
CA LEU A 99 24.54 -5.30 9.76
C LEU A 99 24.04 -6.04 8.52
N PRO A 100 22.73 -5.94 8.20
CA PRO A 100 22.24 -6.41 6.91
C PRO A 100 22.95 -5.68 5.78
N VAL A 101 23.16 -6.38 4.67
CA VAL A 101 23.70 -5.75 3.46
C VAL A 101 22.68 -4.75 2.93
N ARG A 102 23.14 -3.60 2.44
CA ARG A 102 22.31 -2.52 1.89
C ARG A 102 21.27 -3.01 0.89
N SER A 103 21.60 -4.02 0.07
CA SER A 103 20.68 -4.64 -0.89
C SER A 103 19.41 -5.21 -0.27
N ASN A 104 19.45 -5.67 0.99
CA ASN A 104 18.27 -6.19 1.68
C ASN A 104 17.27 -5.07 1.97
N LEU A 105 17.77 -3.91 2.43
CA LEU A 105 16.92 -2.74 2.66
C LEU A 105 16.44 -2.13 1.34
N GLU A 106 17.31 -2.00 0.34
CA GLU A 106 16.93 -1.54 -0.99
C GLU A 106 15.82 -2.43 -1.58
N TYR A 107 15.90 -3.75 -1.40
CA TYR A 107 14.87 -4.67 -1.85
C TYR A 107 13.52 -4.36 -1.18
N LEU A 108 13.49 -4.21 0.15
CA LEU A 108 12.27 -3.83 0.86
C LEU A 108 11.70 -2.50 0.35
N LEU A 109 12.55 -1.49 0.18
CA LEU A 109 12.15 -0.17 -0.32
C LEU A 109 11.53 -0.26 -1.72
N VAL A 110 12.11 -1.01 -2.66
CA VAL A 110 11.52 -1.26 -3.99
C VAL A 110 10.17 -1.97 -3.87
N ARG A 111 10.03 -2.94 -2.96
CA ARG A 111 8.74 -3.61 -2.73
C ARG A 111 7.68 -2.65 -2.20
N MET A 112 8.06 -1.71 -1.34
CA MET A 112 7.17 -0.65 -0.85
C MET A 112 6.77 0.35 -1.94
N GLN A 113 7.68 0.71 -2.86
CA GLN A 113 7.33 1.49 -4.06
C GLN A 113 6.26 0.77 -4.90
N GLY A 114 6.49 -0.53 -5.15
CA GLY A 114 5.56 -1.38 -5.89
C GLY A 114 4.20 -1.49 -5.20
N LEU A 115 4.19 -1.71 -3.88
CA LEU A 115 2.97 -1.76 -3.08
C LEU A 115 2.19 -0.45 -3.17
N SER A 116 2.85 0.70 -3.00
CA SER A 116 2.20 2.02 -3.09
C SER A 116 1.56 2.26 -4.46
N LYS A 117 2.22 1.92 -5.57
CA LYS A 117 1.62 2.03 -6.91
C LYS A 117 0.43 1.08 -7.10
N LEU A 118 0.49 -0.15 -6.57
CA LEU A 118 -0.65 -1.07 -6.62
C LEU A 118 -1.83 -0.55 -5.79
N LEU A 119 -1.58 0.05 -4.62
CA LEU A 119 -2.63 0.64 -3.78
C LEU A 119 -3.28 1.85 -4.43
N LEU A 120 -2.51 2.74 -5.09
CA LEU A 120 -3.08 3.81 -5.91
C LEU A 120 -3.99 3.26 -7.00
N ARG A 121 -3.57 2.16 -7.66
CA ARG A 121 -4.41 1.51 -8.65
C ARG A 121 -5.68 0.91 -8.06
N VAL A 122 -5.63 0.37 -6.84
CA VAL A 122 -6.82 -0.07 -6.09
C VAL A 122 -7.76 1.11 -5.86
N VAL A 123 -7.25 2.24 -5.36
CA VAL A 123 -8.01 3.47 -5.11
C VAL A 123 -8.72 3.95 -6.38
N TYR A 124 -8.03 3.97 -7.51
CA TYR A 124 -8.62 4.35 -8.79
C TYR A 124 -9.75 3.39 -9.20
N LEU A 125 -9.51 2.07 -9.16
CA LEU A 125 -10.48 1.08 -9.63
C LEU A 125 -11.71 0.96 -8.73
N THR A 126 -11.57 1.15 -7.43
CA THR A 126 -12.72 1.14 -6.51
C THR A 126 -13.65 2.32 -6.79
N LYS A 127 -13.11 3.52 -7.09
CA LYS A 127 -13.93 4.67 -7.52
C LYS A 127 -14.63 4.41 -8.85
N GLU A 128 -13.93 3.89 -9.85
CA GLU A 128 -14.52 3.55 -11.15
C GLU A 128 -15.66 2.52 -11.01
N ALA A 129 -15.44 1.48 -10.20
CA ALA A 129 -16.48 0.49 -9.90
C ALA A 129 -17.66 1.12 -9.14
N ALA A 130 -17.39 1.95 -8.13
CA ALA A 130 -18.41 2.64 -7.34
C ALA A 130 -19.31 3.54 -8.20
N ARG A 131 -18.73 4.35 -9.11
CA ARG A 131 -19.48 5.17 -10.07
C ARG A 131 -20.42 4.32 -10.92
N TYR A 132 -19.93 3.19 -11.41
CA TYR A 132 -20.78 2.27 -12.18
C TYR A 132 -21.89 1.67 -11.33
N HIS A 133 -21.58 1.20 -10.12
CA HIS A 133 -22.56 0.58 -9.23
C HIS A 133 -23.67 1.54 -8.84
N LEU A 134 -23.33 2.79 -8.54
CA LEU A 134 -24.32 3.83 -8.32
C LEU A 134 -25.22 4.02 -9.53
N LYS A 135 -24.66 3.99 -10.76
CA LYS A 135 -25.46 4.16 -11.99
C LYS A 135 -26.51 3.07 -12.11
N GLN A 136 -26.16 1.85 -11.74
CA GLN A 136 -27.10 0.72 -11.71
C GLN A 136 -28.14 0.87 -10.59
N ILE A 137 -27.73 1.34 -9.40
CA ILE A 137 -28.60 1.60 -8.26
C ILE A 137 -29.68 2.63 -8.62
N ALA A 138 -29.32 3.76 -9.24
CA ALA A 138 -30.29 4.81 -9.55
C ALA A 138 -31.34 4.42 -10.59
N ILE A 139 -31.02 3.49 -11.49
CA ILE A 139 -32.01 2.93 -12.43
C ILE A 139 -32.78 1.74 -11.83
N GLY A 140 -32.58 1.44 -10.54
CA GLY A 140 -33.23 0.33 -9.83
C GLY A 140 -32.76 -1.07 -10.25
N PHE A 141 -31.74 -1.18 -11.10
CA PHE A 141 -31.30 -2.46 -11.64
C PHE A 141 -30.50 -3.24 -10.60
N LEU A 142 -31.01 -4.40 -10.19
CA LEU A 142 -30.37 -5.29 -9.20
C LEU A 142 -29.87 -4.55 -7.95
N TYR A 143 -30.66 -3.58 -7.47
CA TYR A 143 -30.31 -2.63 -6.40
C TYR A 143 -29.55 -3.29 -5.24
N HIS A 144 -30.11 -4.36 -4.65
CA HIS A 144 -29.50 -5.05 -3.51
C HIS A 144 -28.06 -5.51 -3.79
N MET A 145 -27.78 -6.01 -4.99
CA MET A 145 -26.46 -6.49 -5.37
C MET A 145 -25.46 -5.35 -5.54
N PHE A 146 -25.86 -4.30 -6.25
CA PHE A 146 -24.98 -3.16 -6.48
C PHE A 146 -24.74 -2.34 -5.22
N SER A 147 -25.70 -2.28 -4.30
CA SER A 147 -25.49 -1.68 -2.97
C SER A 147 -24.44 -2.44 -2.16
N MET A 148 -24.47 -3.79 -2.19
CA MET A 148 -23.42 -4.60 -1.55
C MET A 148 -22.04 -4.38 -2.19
N PHE A 149 -21.96 -4.33 -3.52
CA PHE A 149 -20.69 -4.05 -4.20
C PHE A 149 -20.18 -2.65 -3.91
N LEU A 150 -21.06 -1.65 -3.86
CA LEU A 150 -20.71 -0.28 -3.51
C LEU A 150 -20.12 -0.20 -2.10
N GLY A 151 -20.74 -0.85 -1.12
CA GLY A 151 -20.21 -0.93 0.24
C GLY A 151 -18.80 -1.52 0.27
N LEU A 152 -18.58 -2.63 -0.44
CA LEU A 152 -17.26 -3.26 -0.55
C LEU A 152 -16.22 -2.34 -1.25
N MET A 153 -16.62 -1.62 -2.30
CA MET A 153 -15.71 -0.67 -2.97
C MET A 153 -15.30 0.47 -2.03
N GLY A 154 -16.23 0.96 -1.21
CA GLY A 154 -15.96 1.99 -0.19
C GLY A 154 -14.97 1.51 0.87
N GLU A 155 -15.18 0.30 1.40
CA GLU A 155 -14.24 -0.30 2.37
C GLU A 155 -12.83 -0.48 1.77
N LEU A 156 -12.72 -1.09 0.59
CA LEU A 156 -11.44 -1.30 -0.07
C LEU A 156 -10.73 0.01 -0.41
N TRP A 157 -11.49 1.03 -0.81
CA TRP A 157 -10.96 2.37 -1.08
C TRP A 157 -10.36 2.99 0.19
N LEU A 158 -11.10 2.95 1.31
CA LEU A 158 -10.66 3.52 2.58
C LEU A 158 -9.37 2.83 3.07
N PHE A 159 -9.36 1.49 3.07
CA PHE A 159 -8.17 0.73 3.46
C PHE A 159 -6.99 0.99 2.53
N ALA A 160 -7.19 1.00 1.21
CA ALA A 160 -6.08 1.20 0.27
C ALA A 160 -5.40 2.56 0.47
N ARG A 161 -6.18 3.63 0.73
CA ARG A 161 -5.65 4.95 1.07
C ARG A 161 -4.86 4.91 2.38
N ALA A 162 -5.45 4.35 3.44
CA ALA A 162 -4.81 4.29 4.76
C ALA A 162 -3.49 3.50 4.74
N VAL A 163 -3.49 2.33 4.10
CA VAL A 163 -2.29 1.49 3.94
C VAL A 163 -1.25 2.19 3.08
N CYS A 164 -1.65 2.88 2.01
CA CYS A 164 -0.72 3.63 1.17
C CYS A 164 -0.02 4.74 1.96
N ARG A 165 -0.76 5.54 2.74
CA ARG A 165 -0.17 6.59 3.61
C ARG A 165 0.86 6.04 4.57
N ARG A 166 0.51 4.94 5.27
CA ARG A 166 1.43 4.30 6.21
C ARG A 166 2.64 3.69 5.52
N THR A 167 2.46 3.09 4.35
CA THR A 167 3.58 2.57 3.55
C THR A 167 4.55 3.68 3.16
N VAL A 168 4.04 4.84 2.71
CA VAL A 168 4.86 6.01 2.37
C VAL A 168 5.63 6.54 3.59
N GLN A 169 4.94 6.65 4.73
CA GLN A 169 5.59 7.05 5.98
C GLN A 169 6.73 6.11 6.36
N PHE A 170 6.48 4.80 6.40
CA PHE A 170 7.50 3.81 6.76
C PHE A 170 8.67 3.77 5.79
N TYR A 171 8.41 3.96 4.49
CA TYR A 171 9.47 4.06 3.49
C TYR A 171 10.41 5.22 3.82
N ASN A 172 9.85 6.40 4.07
CA ASN A 172 10.62 7.61 4.35
C ASN A 172 11.39 7.49 5.68
N GLU A 173 10.83 6.81 6.68
CA GLU A 173 11.51 6.51 7.95
C GLU A 173 12.67 5.52 7.78
N LEU A 174 12.54 4.54 6.88
CA LEU A 174 13.60 3.54 6.61
C LEU A 174 14.70 4.05 5.67
N TYR A 175 14.39 4.98 4.77
CA TYR A 175 15.32 5.42 3.73
C TYR A 175 16.68 5.90 4.27
N PRO A 176 16.77 6.72 5.35
CA PRO A 176 18.05 7.17 5.91
C PRO A 176 18.99 6.03 6.30
N ALA A 177 18.44 4.87 6.69
CA ALA A 177 19.26 3.71 7.07
C ALA A 177 20.09 3.15 5.91
N LEU A 178 19.79 3.48 4.65
CA LEU A 178 20.64 3.10 3.51
C LEU A 178 22.07 3.63 3.62
N ALA A 179 22.27 4.77 4.28
CA ALA A 179 23.59 5.41 4.41
C ALA A 179 24.54 4.62 5.32
N ILE A 180 23.99 3.91 6.32
CA ILE A 180 24.75 3.21 7.35
C ILE A 180 25.03 1.75 7.00
N LEU A 181 24.27 1.17 6.06
CA LEU A 181 24.41 -0.25 5.72
C LEU A 181 25.58 -0.51 4.77
N PRO A 182 26.31 -1.62 4.96
CA PRO A 182 27.43 -2.00 4.09
C PRO A 182 26.94 -2.23 2.66
N LYS A 183 27.68 -1.67 1.69
CA LYS A 183 27.36 -1.81 0.26
C LYS A 183 27.58 -3.26 -0.18
N ALA A 184 26.65 -3.77 -0.99
CA ALA A 184 26.83 -5.05 -1.65
C ALA A 184 27.94 -4.96 -2.72
N HIS A 185 28.72 -6.03 -2.89
CA HIS A 185 29.74 -6.11 -3.95
C HIS A 185 29.14 -6.02 -5.36
N LYS A 186 27.87 -6.42 -5.53
CA LYS A 186 27.13 -6.33 -6.79
C LYS A 186 25.95 -5.40 -6.63
N LYS A 187 25.85 -4.39 -7.50
CA LYS A 187 24.64 -3.58 -7.62
C LYS A 187 23.52 -4.45 -8.18
N TRP A 188 22.41 -4.54 -7.45
CA TRP A 188 21.24 -5.32 -7.87
C TRP A 188 20.15 -4.43 -8.50
N LEU A 189 20.16 -3.13 -8.21
CA LEU A 189 19.31 -2.16 -8.89
C LEU A 189 19.76 -1.98 -10.35
N PRO A 190 18.81 -1.71 -11.27
CA PRO A 190 19.14 -1.39 -12.67
C PRO A 190 20.12 -0.22 -12.78
N ASP A 191 20.97 -0.24 -13.81
CA ASP A 191 21.92 0.84 -14.05
C ASP A 191 21.20 2.18 -14.28
N GLY A 192 21.61 3.21 -13.54
CA GLY A 192 21.03 4.55 -13.59
C GLY A 192 19.73 4.73 -12.80
N TYR A 193 19.27 3.72 -12.06
CA TYR A 193 18.12 3.85 -11.17
C TYR A 193 18.55 4.13 -9.73
N ASP A 194 18.13 5.29 -9.22
CA ASP A 194 18.26 5.66 -7.82
C ASP A 194 16.91 5.59 -7.11
N LEU A 195 16.93 5.14 -5.85
CA LEU A 195 15.74 5.12 -5.02
C LEU A 195 15.33 6.55 -4.66
N PRO A 196 14.03 6.89 -4.73
CA PRO A 196 13.57 8.20 -4.34
C PRO A 196 13.77 8.41 -2.83
N VAL A 197 14.27 9.58 -2.44
CA VAL A 197 14.44 9.96 -1.04
C VAL A 197 13.09 10.06 -0.33
N ASN A 198 12.10 10.64 -1.00
CA ASN A 198 10.74 10.76 -0.52
C ASN A 198 9.79 10.02 -1.46
N LEU A 199 9.07 9.03 -0.93
CA LEU A 199 8.15 8.23 -1.72
C LEU A 199 6.91 9.03 -2.14
N ALA A 200 6.46 10.00 -1.33
CA ALA A 200 5.30 10.83 -1.68
C ALA A 200 5.57 11.62 -2.96
N ASP A 201 6.71 12.31 -3.02
CA ASP A 201 7.13 13.12 -4.16
C ASP A 201 7.29 12.26 -5.43
N TRP A 202 7.81 11.05 -5.28
CA TRP A 202 7.92 10.09 -6.39
C TRP A 202 6.56 9.56 -6.88
N LEU A 203 5.58 9.40 -5.99
CA LEU A 203 4.23 9.02 -6.39
C LEU A 203 3.52 10.18 -7.12
N GLY A 204 3.88 11.43 -6.79
CA GLY A 204 3.44 12.66 -7.45
C GLY A 204 2.00 13.06 -7.12
N GLU A 205 1.43 13.92 -7.96
CA GLU A 205 0.09 14.52 -7.78
C GLU A 205 -1.03 13.48 -7.60
N GLU A 206 -0.87 12.28 -8.17
CA GLU A 206 -1.84 11.19 -7.99
C GLU A 206 -1.98 10.81 -6.51
N TYR A 207 -0.89 10.74 -5.76
CA TYR A 207 -0.93 10.43 -4.33
C TYR A 207 -1.57 11.57 -3.53
N GLU A 208 -1.24 12.81 -3.83
CA GLU A 208 -1.81 13.98 -3.16
C GLU A 208 -3.33 14.04 -3.32
N ARG A 209 -3.80 13.95 -4.57
CA ARG A 209 -5.22 14.01 -4.90
C ARG A 209 -5.99 12.79 -4.38
N GLU A 210 -5.44 11.59 -4.54
CA GLU A 210 -6.21 10.35 -4.32
C GLU A 210 -6.09 9.81 -2.91
N VAL A 211 -4.98 10.09 -2.23
CA VAL A 211 -4.65 9.49 -0.94
C VAL A 211 -4.66 10.52 0.18
N LEU A 212 -4.10 11.71 -0.03
CA LEU A 212 -4.04 12.74 1.00
C LEU A 212 -5.30 13.60 1.08
N HIS A 213 -5.96 13.88 -0.04
CA HIS A 213 -7.12 14.77 -0.09
C HIS A 213 -8.22 14.33 0.90
N ILE A 214 -8.46 15.14 1.91
CA ILE A 214 -9.62 15.06 2.80
C ILE A 214 -10.58 16.12 2.25
N CYS A 215 -11.78 15.72 1.83
CA CYS A 215 -12.80 16.69 1.44
C CYS A 215 -13.03 17.62 2.64
N GLU A 216 -12.72 18.91 2.49
CA GLU A 216 -13.00 19.88 3.55
C GLU A 216 -14.52 20.00 3.70
N SER A 217 -15.00 20.10 4.94
CA SER A 217 -16.43 20.21 5.26
C SER A 217 -17.11 21.46 4.68
N ASN A 218 -16.32 22.40 4.13
CA ASN A 218 -16.80 23.61 3.47
C ASN A 218 -17.01 23.45 1.96
N ASP A 219 -16.62 22.32 1.36
CA ASP A 219 -17.30 21.80 0.17
C ASP A 219 -18.65 21.24 0.62
N ALA A 220 -19.47 22.10 1.22
CA ALA A 220 -20.89 21.84 1.30
C ALA A 220 -21.33 21.67 -0.15
N LEU A 221 -21.58 20.41 -0.50
CA LEU A 221 -22.19 19.98 -1.75
C LEU A 221 -23.35 20.93 -2.02
N GLU A 222 -23.12 21.96 -2.84
CA GLU A 222 -24.18 22.79 -3.39
C GLU A 222 -24.95 21.88 -4.33
N LEU A 223 -25.83 21.08 -3.74
CA LEU A 223 -26.79 20.25 -4.44
C LEU A 223 -27.79 21.23 -5.06
N GLY A 224 -27.40 21.83 -6.19
CA GLY A 224 -28.34 22.47 -7.08
C GLY A 224 -29.46 21.50 -7.39
N VAL A 225 -30.66 22.01 -7.68
CA VAL A 225 -31.92 21.25 -7.83
C VAL A 225 -31.84 20.06 -8.81
N ASN A 226 -30.77 19.97 -9.63
CA ASN A 226 -30.49 18.88 -10.59
C ASN A 226 -29.27 18.01 -10.23
N SER A 227 -28.73 18.11 -9.01
CA SER A 227 -27.53 17.38 -8.60
C SER A 227 -27.90 15.94 -8.27
N ASN A 228 -27.49 15.01 -9.13
CA ASN A 228 -27.63 13.58 -8.88
C ASN A 228 -26.38 13.07 -8.14
N ILE A 229 -26.48 11.94 -7.43
CA ILE A 229 -25.34 11.29 -6.78
C ILE A 229 -24.17 11.00 -7.76
N PHE A 230 -24.46 10.97 -9.06
CA PHE A 230 -23.48 10.85 -10.15
C PHE A 230 -22.58 12.04 -10.38
N THR A 231 -23.00 13.23 -9.97
CA THR A 231 -22.21 14.46 -10.09
C THR A 231 -21.20 14.61 -8.95
N LEU A 232 -21.24 13.73 -7.94
CA LEU A 232 -20.48 13.85 -6.69
C LEU A 232 -19.28 12.89 -6.59
N LEU A 233 -19.05 12.06 -7.60
CA LEU A 233 -17.98 11.05 -7.64
C LEU A 233 -17.13 11.14 -8.90
#